data_AF-A0A421JKR6-F1
#
_entry.id   AF-A0A421JKR6-F1
#
_cell.length_a   1.000
_cell.length_b   1.000
_cell.length_c   1.000
_cell.angle_alpha   90.00
_cell.angle_beta   90.00
_cell.angle_gamma   90.00
#
_symmetry.space_group_name_H-M   'P 1'
#
loop_
_entity.id
_entity.type
_entity.pdbx_description
1 polymer ?
#
loop_
_entity_poly.entity_id
_entity_poly.type
_entity_poly.pdbx_seq_one_letter_code
_entity_poly.pdbx_strand_id
1 'polypeptide(L)'
;MLKVARVVYRHFRVRYISTTTVVDFLERNPITYQTIPQLEPILSKLSTNDQISLVKQYPYLINVQFRTLLRHSSSYDTFQFIVEHNDELYPELIQIYIHNLLCNNQVMATVTLLHKLFDNAKFQLSNELWSMLVSKTCETSSHFGAIFIYHNLINNYKFYTDEPTTYVRENNLIPFLVTVETIEALAIIFTNNKDVSRLEGMFEYYRRFYSFAYNKKAFKSLMILLIEVYSEVGLAPALAKFNQLSAAHDYKPSERSSNSTSSGASNSPTTTSQKSLAIARKVNDNARIRFLNIMNNEHVYTTLEEVDTIDNSLKTPLDIHQELVAKLNNVVELYNPMIQRNLYSRDYGHTKTPQLLNGSICLSDLPNFRALISNHVQILLQESSNIVSELVSMCKATHVNICMFIIASLCDSRRFDLILPFVHELTRQRMKRHEIIINKEILMYILDKCEPDKEQIKFLHSLYDYHVRVNSNTPDLSFLYKIINTMLLIPSISRYDLEKYIKTYSMYYPKLQLERIQYEKIQTIQGLELYKSFISCK
;
A
#
# COMPACT_ATOMS: atom_id res chain seq x y z
N MET A 1 -3.21 -24.68 -69.78
CA MET A 1 -4.54 -25.20 -69.38
C MET A 1 -4.47 -26.47 -68.52
N LEU A 2 -3.83 -27.56 -68.94
CA LEU A 2 -3.77 -28.84 -68.17
C LEU A 2 -3.16 -28.74 -66.75
N LYS A 3 -2.15 -27.89 -66.54
CA LYS A 3 -1.59 -27.64 -65.19
C LYS A 3 -2.59 -26.95 -64.26
N VAL A 4 -3.37 -26.00 -64.78
CA VAL A 4 -4.43 -25.30 -64.03
C VAL A 4 -5.57 -26.27 -63.69
N ALA A 5 -6.02 -27.08 -64.65
CA ALA A 5 -7.05 -28.10 -64.42
C ALA A 5 -6.64 -29.14 -63.36
N ARG A 6 -5.37 -29.58 -63.33
CA ARG A 6 -4.86 -30.51 -62.31
C ARG A 6 -4.78 -29.87 -60.91
N VAL A 7 -4.44 -28.59 -60.81
CA VAL A 7 -4.42 -27.86 -59.54
C VAL A 7 -5.83 -27.67 -59.02
N VAL A 8 -6.77 -27.29 -59.89
CA VAL A 8 -8.20 -27.14 -59.57
C VAL A 8 -8.80 -28.47 -59.12
N TYR A 9 -8.57 -29.56 -59.86
CA TYR A 9 -9.05 -30.90 -59.49
C TYR A 9 -8.48 -31.39 -58.15
N ARG A 10 -7.19 -31.13 -57.88
CA ARG A 10 -6.58 -31.45 -56.57
C ARG A 10 -7.22 -30.65 -55.43
N HIS A 11 -7.48 -29.36 -55.63
CA HIS A 11 -8.16 -28.53 -54.63
C HIS A 11 -9.59 -29.00 -54.38
N PHE A 12 -10.37 -29.29 -55.43
CA PHE A 12 -11.73 -29.84 -55.29
C PHE A 12 -11.75 -31.18 -54.58
N ARG A 13 -10.82 -32.09 -54.90
CA ARG A 13 -10.72 -33.40 -54.27
C ARG A 13 -10.35 -33.30 -52.79
N VAL A 14 -9.38 -32.45 -52.44
CA VAL A 14 -8.99 -32.23 -51.03
C VAL A 14 -10.14 -31.60 -50.25
N ARG A 15 -10.85 -30.63 -50.84
CA ARG A 15 -12.04 -30.01 -50.26
C ARG A 15 -13.15 -31.03 -50.01
N TYR A 16 -13.53 -31.81 -51.02
CA TYR A 16 -14.58 -32.82 -50.91
C TYR A 16 -14.25 -33.87 -49.85
N ILE A 17 -13.04 -34.44 -49.88
CA ILE A 17 -12.61 -35.44 -48.89
C ILE A 17 -12.65 -34.85 -47.48
N SER A 18 -12.14 -33.63 -47.29
CA SER A 18 -12.10 -33.01 -45.96
C SER A 18 -13.51 -32.72 -45.43
N THR A 19 -14.42 -32.22 -46.28
CA THR A 19 -15.83 -31.99 -45.91
C THR A 19 -16.55 -33.29 -45.56
N THR A 20 -16.41 -34.36 -46.34
CA THR A 20 -17.01 -35.67 -46.04
C THR A 20 -16.46 -36.26 -44.75
N THR A 21 -15.15 -36.17 -44.51
CA THR A 21 -14.54 -36.68 -43.26
C THR A 21 -14.99 -35.91 -42.02
N VAL A 22 -15.30 -34.62 -42.14
CA VAL A 22 -15.89 -33.84 -41.03
C VAL A 22 -17.30 -34.36 -40.73
N VAL A 23 -18.14 -34.53 -41.76
CA VAL A 23 -19.51 -35.05 -41.60
C VAL A 23 -19.52 -36.46 -41.01
N ASP A 24 -18.68 -37.37 -41.52
CA ASP A 24 -18.56 -38.74 -41.02
C ASP A 24 -18.09 -38.79 -39.55
N PHE A 25 -17.24 -37.84 -39.14
CA PHE A 25 -16.79 -37.75 -37.75
C PHE A 25 -17.92 -37.27 -36.82
N LEU A 26 -18.69 -36.28 -37.27
CA LEU A 26 -19.83 -35.72 -36.52
C LEU A 26 -20.96 -36.72 -36.30
N GLU A 27 -21.17 -37.63 -37.25
CA GLU A 27 -22.16 -38.71 -37.10
C GLU A 27 -21.78 -39.75 -36.04
N ARG A 28 -20.48 -39.87 -35.75
CA ARG A 28 -19.95 -40.93 -34.87
C ARG A 28 -19.53 -40.44 -33.49
N ASN A 29 -19.29 -39.13 -33.32
CA ASN A 29 -18.76 -38.58 -32.09
C ASN A 29 -19.47 -37.26 -31.73
N PRO A 30 -19.92 -37.09 -30.47
CA PRO A 30 -20.37 -35.79 -29.99
C PRO A 30 -19.20 -34.79 -29.97
N ILE A 31 -19.46 -33.55 -30.40
CA ILE A 31 -18.47 -32.48 -30.25
C ILE A 31 -18.39 -32.09 -28.78
N THR A 32 -17.23 -32.29 -28.20
CA THR A 32 -16.85 -31.89 -26.85
C THR A 32 -15.49 -31.23 -26.92
N TYR A 33 -15.09 -30.49 -25.88
CA TYR A 33 -13.76 -29.89 -25.80
C TYR A 33 -12.62 -30.89 -26.11
N GLN A 34 -12.79 -32.16 -25.71
CA GLN A 34 -11.81 -33.24 -25.91
C GLN A 34 -11.74 -33.75 -27.36
N THR A 35 -12.82 -33.63 -28.15
CA THR A 35 -12.86 -34.09 -29.54
C THR A 35 -12.46 -32.99 -30.55
N ILE A 36 -12.45 -31.72 -30.14
CA ILE A 36 -11.98 -30.58 -30.96
C ILE A 36 -10.54 -30.77 -31.52
N PRO A 37 -9.52 -31.16 -30.74
CA PRO A 37 -8.16 -31.37 -31.26
C PRO A 37 -8.09 -32.37 -32.41
N GLN A 38 -9.03 -33.31 -32.49
CA GLN A 38 -9.06 -34.37 -33.50
C GLN A 38 -9.66 -33.88 -34.83
N LEU A 39 -10.60 -32.93 -34.77
CA LEU A 39 -11.25 -32.29 -35.93
C LEU A 39 -10.45 -31.12 -36.51
N GLU A 40 -9.66 -30.44 -35.68
CA GLU A 40 -8.85 -29.27 -36.07
C GLU A 40 -7.94 -29.49 -37.30
N PRO A 41 -7.18 -30.60 -37.43
CA PRO A 41 -6.30 -30.85 -38.58
C PRO A 41 -7.06 -31.11 -39.89
N ILE A 42 -8.35 -31.46 -39.78
CA ILE A 42 -9.23 -31.71 -40.92
C ILE A 42 -9.88 -30.40 -41.36
N LEU A 43 -10.35 -29.60 -40.39
CA LEU A 43 -10.99 -28.31 -40.66
C LEU A 43 -9.99 -27.27 -41.21
N SER A 44 -8.75 -27.25 -40.70
CA SER A 44 -7.67 -26.34 -41.15
C SER A 44 -7.24 -26.54 -42.61
N LYS A 45 -7.61 -27.67 -43.25
CA LYS A 45 -7.37 -27.91 -44.69
C LYS A 45 -8.41 -27.25 -45.59
N LEU A 46 -9.51 -26.75 -45.04
CA LEU A 46 -10.59 -26.08 -45.77
C LEU A 46 -10.33 -24.58 -45.85
N SER A 47 -10.81 -23.94 -46.92
CA SER A 47 -10.76 -22.47 -47.04
C SER A 47 -11.69 -21.80 -46.01
N THR A 48 -11.41 -20.55 -45.63
CA THR A 48 -12.21 -19.81 -44.64
C THR A 48 -13.70 -19.74 -45.03
N ASN A 49 -14.01 -19.56 -46.31
CA ASN A 49 -15.39 -19.54 -46.82
C ASN A 49 -16.09 -20.89 -46.65
N ASP A 50 -15.35 -21.99 -46.83
CA ASP A 50 -15.90 -23.35 -46.70
C ASP A 50 -16.13 -23.72 -45.24
N GLN A 51 -15.24 -23.26 -44.34
CA GLN A 51 -15.44 -23.36 -42.90
C GLN A 51 -16.68 -22.59 -42.46
N ILE A 52 -16.87 -21.35 -42.93
CA ILE A 52 -18.07 -20.55 -42.62
C ILE A 52 -19.35 -21.23 -43.12
N SER A 53 -19.35 -21.79 -44.34
CA SER A 53 -20.50 -22.55 -44.86
C SER A 53 -20.81 -23.80 -44.03
N LEU A 54 -19.77 -24.52 -43.59
CA LEU A 54 -19.92 -25.70 -42.74
C LEU A 54 -20.43 -25.37 -41.34
N VAL A 55 -19.97 -24.27 -40.73
CA VAL A 55 -20.44 -23.82 -39.42
C VAL A 55 -21.90 -23.38 -39.48
N LYS A 56 -22.33 -22.74 -40.58
CA LYS A 56 -23.76 -22.44 -40.79
C LYS A 56 -24.63 -23.70 -40.86
N GLN A 57 -24.09 -24.80 -41.37
CA GLN A 57 -24.79 -26.08 -41.47
C GLN A 57 -24.72 -26.89 -40.18
N TYR A 58 -23.61 -26.79 -39.44
CA TYR A 58 -23.35 -27.48 -38.18
C TYR A 58 -22.80 -26.49 -37.14
N PRO A 59 -23.67 -25.77 -36.40
CA PRO A 59 -23.27 -24.68 -35.49
C PRO A 59 -22.22 -25.08 -34.44
N TYR A 60 -22.23 -26.34 -34.00
CA TYR A 60 -21.28 -26.87 -33.02
C TYR A 60 -19.81 -26.87 -33.50
N LEU A 61 -19.54 -26.73 -34.81
CA LEU A 61 -18.20 -26.61 -35.38
C LEU A 61 -17.53 -25.26 -35.10
N ILE A 62 -18.27 -24.26 -34.61
CA ILE A 62 -17.74 -22.92 -34.36
C ILE A 62 -16.52 -22.93 -33.42
N ASN A 63 -16.49 -23.83 -32.44
CA ASN A 63 -15.38 -24.00 -31.51
C ASN A 63 -14.13 -24.64 -32.15
N VAL A 64 -14.31 -25.46 -33.19
CA VAL A 64 -13.20 -26.01 -34.00
C VAL A 64 -12.63 -24.92 -34.90
N GLN A 65 -13.49 -24.10 -35.52
CA GLN A 65 -13.06 -22.92 -36.27
C GLN A 65 -12.28 -21.95 -35.39
N PHE A 66 -12.78 -21.65 -34.19
CA PHE A 66 -12.12 -20.75 -33.24
C PHE A 66 -10.73 -21.25 -32.84
N ARG A 67 -10.57 -22.55 -32.55
CA ARG A 67 -9.26 -23.14 -32.27
C ARG A 67 -8.27 -23.02 -33.44
N THR A 68 -8.79 -23.09 -34.67
CA THR A 68 -7.98 -22.91 -35.88
C THR A 68 -7.52 -21.45 -36.00
N LEU A 69 -8.39 -20.49 -35.71
CA LEU A 69 -8.06 -19.06 -35.66
C LEU A 69 -6.99 -18.76 -34.60
N LEU A 70 -7.10 -19.36 -33.40
CA LEU A 70 -6.13 -19.16 -32.32
C LEU A 70 -4.68 -19.53 -32.69
N ARG A 71 -4.48 -20.43 -33.66
CA ARG A 71 -3.14 -20.87 -34.09
C ARG A 71 -2.60 -20.13 -35.30
N HIS A 72 -3.48 -19.66 -36.18
CA HIS A 72 -3.10 -19.26 -37.54
C HIS A 72 -3.47 -17.83 -37.90
N SER A 73 -4.35 -17.17 -37.13
CA SER A 73 -4.86 -15.84 -37.45
C SER A 73 -4.18 -14.74 -36.65
N SER A 74 -4.40 -13.49 -37.07
CA SER A 74 -3.94 -12.34 -36.30
C SER A 74 -4.71 -12.23 -34.97
N SER A 75 -4.09 -11.60 -33.97
CA SER A 75 -4.74 -11.32 -32.69
C SER A 75 -6.00 -10.46 -32.87
N TYR A 76 -5.99 -9.51 -33.82
CA TYR A 76 -7.16 -8.67 -34.08
C TYR A 76 -8.36 -9.47 -34.60
N ASP A 77 -8.16 -10.33 -35.60
CA ASP A 77 -9.23 -11.15 -36.18
C ASP A 77 -9.82 -12.11 -35.14
N THR A 78 -8.94 -12.67 -34.29
CA THR A 78 -9.33 -13.56 -33.20
C THR A 78 -10.15 -12.82 -32.14
N PHE A 79 -9.76 -11.58 -31.79
CA PHE A 79 -10.50 -10.74 -30.86
C PHE A 79 -11.90 -10.42 -31.39
N GLN A 80 -12.00 -9.96 -32.65
CA GLN A 80 -13.27 -9.64 -33.28
C GLN A 80 -14.20 -10.85 -33.32
N PHE A 81 -13.66 -12.02 -33.69
CA PHE A 81 -14.41 -13.27 -33.74
C PHE A 81 -15.02 -13.65 -32.38
N ILE A 82 -14.26 -13.47 -31.28
CA ILE A 82 -14.77 -13.73 -29.91
C ILE A 82 -15.89 -12.77 -29.57
N VAL A 83 -15.75 -11.47 -29.87
CA VAL A 83 -16.77 -10.47 -29.54
C VAL A 83 -18.09 -10.77 -30.24
N GLU A 84 -18.04 -11.18 -31.51
CA GLU A 84 -19.21 -11.50 -32.33
C GLU A 84 -19.93 -12.79 -31.89
N HIS A 85 -19.20 -13.81 -31.41
CA HIS A 85 -19.75 -15.15 -31.16
C HIS A 85 -19.65 -15.62 -29.70
N ASN A 86 -19.46 -14.71 -28.74
CA ASN A 86 -19.13 -15.05 -27.35
C ASN A 86 -20.09 -16.06 -26.67
N ASP A 87 -21.38 -16.08 -27.03
CA ASP A 87 -22.40 -16.94 -26.43
C ASP A 87 -22.29 -18.43 -26.82
N GLU A 88 -21.62 -18.71 -27.94
CA GLU A 88 -21.51 -20.03 -28.58
C GLU A 88 -20.13 -20.67 -28.36
N LEU A 89 -19.17 -19.88 -27.88
CA LEU A 89 -17.78 -20.32 -27.68
C LEU A 89 -17.56 -20.96 -26.31
N TYR A 90 -16.71 -21.98 -26.28
CA TYR A 90 -16.30 -22.64 -25.05
C TYR A 90 -15.42 -21.70 -24.20
N PRO A 91 -15.76 -21.44 -22.93
CA PRO A 91 -15.00 -20.56 -22.05
C PRO A 91 -13.52 -20.93 -21.96
N GLU A 92 -13.21 -22.23 -21.99
CA GLU A 92 -11.84 -22.75 -21.91
C GLU A 92 -10.97 -22.30 -23.10
N LEU A 93 -11.55 -22.22 -24.31
CA LEU A 93 -10.83 -21.74 -25.49
C LEU A 93 -10.61 -20.22 -25.44
N ILE A 94 -11.58 -19.47 -24.92
CA ILE A 94 -11.46 -18.02 -24.71
C ILE A 94 -10.35 -17.73 -23.67
N GLN A 95 -10.28 -18.54 -22.61
CA GLN A 95 -9.23 -18.44 -21.61
C GLN A 95 -7.82 -18.67 -22.17
N ILE A 96 -7.64 -19.59 -23.14
CA ILE A 96 -6.36 -19.76 -23.85
C ILE A 96 -5.97 -18.47 -24.59
N TYR A 97 -6.93 -17.80 -25.23
CA TYR A 97 -6.66 -16.53 -25.89
C TYR A 97 -6.24 -15.44 -24.91
N ILE A 98 -6.97 -15.31 -23.80
CA ILE A 98 -6.65 -14.37 -22.70
C ILE A 98 -5.24 -14.64 -22.15
N HIS A 99 -4.89 -15.91 -21.92
CA HIS A 99 -3.55 -16.29 -21.50
C HIS A 99 -2.49 -15.79 -22.50
N ASN A 100 -2.70 -16.01 -23.80
CA ASN A 100 -1.76 -15.57 -24.84
C ASN A 100 -1.63 -14.03 -24.89
N LEU A 101 -2.72 -13.28 -24.71
CA LEU A 101 -2.69 -11.82 -24.60
C LEU A 101 -1.85 -11.37 -23.39
N LEU A 102 -2.03 -12.01 -22.23
CA LEU A 102 -1.29 -11.71 -21.01
C LEU A 102 0.20 -12.08 -21.12
N CYS A 103 0.55 -13.21 -21.75
CA CYS A 103 1.93 -13.56 -22.08
C CYS A 103 2.61 -12.50 -22.94
N ASN A 104 1.87 -11.89 -23.86
CA ASN A 104 2.34 -10.81 -24.73
C ASN A 104 2.29 -9.42 -24.06
N ASN A 105 2.02 -9.35 -22.75
CA ASN A 105 1.86 -8.12 -21.97
C ASN A 105 0.76 -7.17 -22.50
N GLN A 106 -0.25 -7.70 -23.21
CA GLN A 106 -1.37 -6.92 -23.75
C GLN A 106 -2.50 -6.80 -22.73
N VAL A 107 -2.22 -6.14 -21.60
CA VAL A 107 -3.18 -5.99 -20.48
C VAL A 107 -4.43 -5.22 -20.93
N MET A 108 -4.28 -4.14 -21.70
CA MET A 108 -5.41 -3.33 -22.18
C MET A 108 -6.41 -4.16 -23.00
N ALA A 109 -5.91 -4.88 -24.02
CA ALA A 109 -6.74 -5.73 -24.86
C ALA A 109 -7.43 -6.82 -24.05
N THR A 110 -6.71 -7.41 -23.09
CA THR A 110 -7.26 -8.42 -22.18
C THR A 110 -8.43 -7.85 -21.37
N VAL A 111 -8.25 -6.67 -20.76
CA VAL A 111 -9.28 -6.03 -19.94
C VAL A 111 -10.49 -5.62 -20.79
N THR A 112 -10.27 -5.08 -21.99
CA THR A 112 -11.36 -4.76 -22.93
C THR A 112 -12.17 -5.99 -23.30
N LEU A 113 -11.51 -7.12 -23.57
CA LEU A 113 -12.19 -8.38 -23.86
C LEU A 113 -13.00 -8.86 -22.65
N LEU A 114 -12.40 -8.85 -21.46
CA LEU A 114 -13.06 -9.28 -20.23
C LEU A 114 -14.29 -8.45 -19.88
N HIS A 115 -14.26 -7.13 -20.12
CA HIS A 115 -15.44 -6.29 -19.96
C HIS A 115 -16.62 -6.79 -20.81
N LYS A 116 -16.37 -7.21 -22.05
CA LYS A 116 -17.42 -7.74 -22.93
C LYS A 116 -17.87 -9.14 -22.51
N LEU A 117 -16.94 -9.98 -22.03
CA LEU A 117 -17.23 -11.36 -21.66
C LEU A 117 -17.96 -11.48 -20.32
N PHE A 118 -17.73 -10.58 -19.36
CA PHE A 118 -18.40 -10.61 -18.06
C PHE A 118 -19.87 -10.19 -18.11
N ASP A 119 -20.34 -9.65 -19.23
CA ASP A 119 -21.77 -9.51 -19.52
C ASP A 119 -22.45 -10.87 -19.75
N ASN A 120 -21.68 -11.90 -20.14
CA ASN A 120 -22.18 -13.25 -20.39
C ASN A 120 -22.16 -14.08 -19.10
N ALA A 121 -23.34 -14.56 -18.66
CA ALA A 121 -23.49 -15.37 -17.46
C ALA A 121 -22.74 -16.71 -17.50
N LYS A 122 -22.37 -17.22 -18.69
CA LYS A 122 -21.66 -18.50 -18.84
C LYS A 122 -20.15 -18.39 -18.69
N PHE A 123 -19.59 -17.18 -18.81
CA PHE A 123 -18.15 -17.00 -18.79
C PHE A 123 -17.64 -16.65 -17.39
N GLN A 124 -16.73 -17.47 -16.88
CA GLN A 124 -15.99 -17.20 -15.65
C GLN A 124 -14.49 -17.32 -15.93
N LEU A 125 -13.73 -16.35 -15.43
CA LEU A 125 -12.28 -16.37 -15.51
C LEU A 125 -11.72 -17.27 -14.39
N SER A 126 -10.80 -18.17 -14.75
CA SER A 126 -10.12 -19.04 -13.78
C SER A 126 -9.25 -18.25 -12.80
N ASN A 127 -9.03 -18.81 -11.61
CA ASN A 127 -8.22 -18.17 -10.57
C ASN A 127 -6.76 -17.96 -11.02
N GLU A 128 -6.24 -18.87 -11.82
CA GLU A 128 -4.89 -18.81 -12.40
C GLU A 128 -4.76 -17.60 -13.33
N LEU A 129 -5.73 -17.39 -14.22
CA LEU A 129 -5.72 -16.23 -15.13
C LEU A 129 -6.02 -14.92 -14.42
N TRP A 130 -6.86 -14.93 -13.39
CA TRP A 130 -7.00 -13.78 -12.50
C TRP A 130 -5.68 -13.41 -11.85
N SER A 131 -4.97 -14.38 -11.27
CA SER A 131 -3.66 -14.15 -10.64
C SER A 131 -2.65 -13.60 -11.65
N MET A 132 -2.63 -14.15 -12.87
CA MET A 132 -1.76 -13.68 -13.95
C MET A 132 -2.11 -12.26 -14.40
N LEU A 133 -3.40 -11.93 -14.57
CA LEU A 133 -3.85 -10.59 -14.93
C LEU A 133 -3.44 -9.57 -13.87
N VAL A 134 -3.62 -9.91 -12.60
CA VAL A 134 -3.27 -9.06 -11.46
C VAL A 134 -1.76 -8.81 -11.43
N SER A 135 -0.96 -9.87 -11.55
CA SER A 135 0.51 -9.79 -11.63
C SER A 135 0.96 -8.92 -12.81
N LYS A 136 0.44 -9.17 -14.02
CA LYS A 136 0.78 -8.39 -15.21
C LYS A 136 0.35 -6.93 -15.14
N THR A 137 -0.79 -6.66 -14.50
CA THR A 137 -1.25 -5.29 -14.25
C THR A 137 -0.30 -4.55 -13.31
N CYS A 138 0.18 -5.22 -12.26
CA CYS A 138 1.16 -4.65 -11.33
C CYS A 138 2.52 -4.41 -12.02
N GLU A 139 3.02 -5.39 -12.79
CA GLU A 139 4.27 -5.28 -13.56
C GLU A 139 4.26 -4.10 -14.54
N THR A 140 3.15 -3.94 -15.26
CA THR A 140 2.98 -2.87 -16.26
C THR A 140 2.53 -1.54 -15.66
N SER A 141 2.24 -1.49 -14.35
CA SER A 141 1.64 -0.34 -13.66
C SER A 141 0.38 0.20 -14.36
N SER A 142 -0.43 -0.69 -14.94
CA SER A 142 -1.59 -0.31 -15.74
C SER A 142 -2.76 0.15 -14.88
N HIS A 143 -3.06 1.45 -14.89
CA HIS A 143 -4.19 2.01 -14.16
C HIS A 143 -5.55 1.45 -14.61
N PHE A 144 -5.72 1.24 -15.93
CA PHE A 144 -6.95 0.68 -16.48
C PHE A 144 -7.19 -0.76 -16.00
N GLY A 145 -6.14 -1.60 -16.01
CA GLY A 145 -6.21 -2.94 -15.44
C GLY A 145 -6.48 -2.92 -13.94
N ALA A 146 -5.88 -1.99 -13.20
CA ALA A 146 -6.09 -1.87 -11.76
C ALA A 146 -7.55 -1.49 -11.44
N ILE A 147 -8.15 -0.56 -12.21
CA ILE A 147 -9.58 -0.22 -12.08
C ILE A 147 -10.45 -1.44 -12.33
N PHE A 148 -10.15 -2.23 -13.37
CA PHE A 148 -10.92 -3.43 -13.69
C PHE A 148 -10.87 -4.46 -12.57
N ILE A 149 -9.67 -4.74 -12.05
CA ILE A 149 -9.45 -5.64 -10.91
C ILE A 149 -10.20 -5.12 -9.68
N TYR A 150 -10.12 -3.81 -9.40
CA TYR A 150 -10.83 -3.21 -8.27
C TYR A 150 -12.33 -3.53 -8.33
N HIS A 151 -12.98 -3.26 -9.46
CA HIS A 151 -14.43 -3.38 -9.59
C HIS A 151 -14.96 -4.80 -9.78
N ASN A 152 -14.10 -5.78 -10.09
CA ASN A 152 -14.54 -7.15 -10.35
C ASN A 152 -14.01 -8.16 -9.32
N LEU A 153 -12.86 -7.88 -8.67
CA LEU A 153 -12.21 -8.79 -7.72
C LEU A 153 -12.25 -8.27 -6.29
N ILE A 154 -11.95 -6.98 -6.08
CA ILE A 154 -11.83 -6.41 -4.73
C ILE A 154 -13.19 -5.94 -4.22
N ASN A 155 -13.82 -5.02 -4.94
CA ASN A 155 -15.12 -4.44 -4.65
C ASN A 155 -16.05 -4.70 -5.84
N ASN A 156 -16.51 -5.94 -5.93
CA ASN A 156 -17.30 -6.44 -7.04
C ASN A 156 -18.59 -5.62 -7.19
N TYR A 157 -18.75 -4.90 -8.30
CA TYR A 157 -19.92 -4.06 -8.53
C TYR A 157 -21.21 -4.88 -8.63
N LYS A 158 -21.13 -6.13 -9.12
CA LYS A 158 -22.30 -7.02 -9.29
C LYS A 158 -23.03 -7.28 -7.97
N PHE A 159 -22.27 -7.28 -6.87
CA PHE A 159 -22.84 -7.40 -5.53
C PHE A 159 -23.90 -6.31 -5.25
N TYR A 160 -23.65 -5.08 -5.70
CA TYR A 160 -24.53 -3.94 -5.44
C TYR A 160 -25.64 -3.77 -6.50
N THR A 161 -25.49 -4.37 -7.69
CA THR A 161 -26.50 -4.32 -8.74
C THR A 161 -27.54 -5.42 -8.61
N ASP A 162 -27.12 -6.60 -8.15
CA ASP A 162 -27.95 -7.80 -8.16
C ASP A 162 -28.64 -8.04 -6.81
N GLU A 163 -28.13 -7.50 -5.69
CA GLU A 163 -28.79 -7.54 -4.37
C GLU A 163 -29.47 -6.20 -4.04
N PRO A 164 -30.82 -6.13 -4.02
CA PRO A 164 -31.57 -4.89 -3.80
C PRO A 164 -31.73 -4.58 -2.30
N THR A 165 -30.66 -4.63 -1.50
CA THR A 165 -30.79 -4.33 -0.08
C THR A 165 -29.87 -3.21 0.36
N THR A 166 -30.48 -2.11 0.80
CA THR A 166 -29.90 -1.02 1.60
C THR A 166 -29.19 -1.47 2.88
N TYR A 167 -29.16 -2.79 3.14
CA TYR A 167 -28.81 -3.43 4.40
C TYR A 167 -27.49 -4.23 4.33
N VAL A 168 -27.02 -4.67 3.15
CA VAL A 168 -25.71 -5.35 3.04
C VAL A 168 -24.67 -4.41 2.44
N ARG A 169 -23.77 -3.93 3.30
CA ARG A 169 -22.72 -2.96 2.90
C ARG A 169 -21.42 -3.63 2.42
N GLU A 170 -21.20 -4.91 2.73
CA GLU A 170 -19.93 -5.60 2.49
C GLU A 170 -20.04 -6.64 1.36
N ASN A 171 -19.28 -6.44 0.28
CA ASN A 171 -19.23 -7.35 -0.88
C ASN A 171 -18.83 -8.78 -0.51
N ASN A 172 -19.73 -9.77 -0.63
CA ASN A 172 -19.40 -11.18 -0.36
C ASN A 172 -18.91 -11.96 -1.58
N LEU A 173 -18.92 -11.35 -2.77
CA LEU A 173 -18.48 -11.96 -4.03
C LEU A 173 -16.97 -11.73 -4.24
N ILE A 174 -16.15 -12.42 -3.45
CA ILE A 174 -14.69 -12.38 -3.58
C ILE A 174 -14.20 -13.78 -3.95
N PRO A 175 -13.81 -14.02 -5.22
CA PRO A 175 -13.48 -15.35 -5.72
C PRO A 175 -12.20 -15.93 -5.07
N PHE A 176 -11.23 -15.09 -4.70
CA PHE A 176 -10.05 -15.48 -3.93
C PHE A 176 -9.41 -14.26 -3.24
N LEU A 177 -8.56 -14.52 -2.24
CA LEU A 177 -7.85 -13.47 -1.50
C LEU A 177 -6.62 -12.99 -2.27
N VAL A 178 -6.51 -11.68 -2.45
CA VAL A 178 -5.37 -11.03 -3.10
C VAL A 178 -4.28 -10.78 -2.06
N THR A 179 -3.04 -11.18 -2.34
CA THR A 179 -1.92 -11.06 -1.39
C THR A 179 -1.63 -9.62 -1.00
N VAL A 180 -1.01 -9.43 0.16
CA VAL A 180 -0.75 -8.10 0.73
C VAL A 180 0.18 -7.27 -0.16
N GLU A 181 1.19 -7.89 -0.75
CA GLU A 181 2.14 -7.24 -1.67
C GLU A 181 1.43 -6.73 -2.92
N THR A 182 0.44 -7.48 -3.41
CA THR A 182 -0.37 -7.07 -4.55
C THR A 182 -1.29 -5.90 -4.21
N ILE A 183 -1.86 -5.89 -2.99
CA ILE A 183 -2.66 -4.76 -2.52
C ILE A 183 -1.80 -3.49 -2.46
N GLU A 184 -0.57 -3.59 -1.93
CA GLU A 184 0.39 -2.47 -1.92
C GLU A 184 0.71 -2.00 -3.35
N ALA A 185 0.97 -2.92 -4.29
CA ALA A 185 1.26 -2.59 -5.67
C ALA A 185 0.09 -1.86 -6.37
N LEU A 186 -1.14 -2.37 -6.21
CA LEU A 186 -2.34 -1.71 -6.73
C LEU A 186 -2.58 -0.33 -6.09
N ALA A 187 -2.34 -0.21 -4.78
CA ALA A 187 -2.43 1.05 -4.06
C ALA A 187 -1.41 2.09 -4.58
N ILE A 188 -0.19 1.67 -4.92
CA ILE A 188 0.82 2.54 -5.56
C ILE A 188 0.32 3.03 -6.92
N ILE A 189 -0.28 2.14 -7.74
CA ILE A 189 -0.85 2.54 -9.04
C ILE A 189 -1.94 3.60 -8.87
N PHE A 190 -2.89 3.40 -7.94
CA PHE A 190 -3.93 4.39 -7.67
C PHE A 190 -3.35 5.70 -7.12
N THR A 191 -2.29 5.61 -6.32
CA THR A 191 -1.60 6.78 -5.78
C THR A 191 -0.99 7.64 -6.87
N ASN A 192 -0.27 7.02 -7.79
CA ASN A 192 0.35 7.70 -8.92
C ASN A 192 -0.68 8.31 -9.88
N ASN A 193 -1.91 7.79 -9.91
CA ASN A 193 -3.00 8.29 -10.74
C ASN A 193 -3.99 9.20 -9.98
N LYS A 194 -3.70 9.55 -8.71
CA LYS A 194 -4.53 10.41 -7.86
C LYS A 194 -5.96 9.88 -7.62
N ASP A 195 -6.14 8.56 -7.64
CA ASP A 195 -7.43 7.91 -7.45
C ASP A 195 -7.69 7.59 -5.96
N VAL A 196 -8.21 8.60 -5.25
CA VAL A 196 -8.46 8.54 -3.81
C VAL A 196 -9.46 7.43 -3.45
N SER A 197 -10.58 7.35 -4.19
CA SER A 197 -11.70 6.48 -3.85
C SER A 197 -11.30 5.00 -3.91
N ARG A 198 -10.56 4.59 -4.93
CA ARG A 198 -10.10 3.19 -5.05
C ARG A 198 -9.01 2.85 -4.05
N LEU A 199 -8.15 3.81 -3.70
CA LEU A 199 -7.17 3.61 -2.64
C LEU A 199 -7.84 3.41 -1.27
N GLU A 200 -8.91 4.16 -0.95
CA GLU A 200 -9.70 3.90 0.25
C GLU A 200 -10.30 2.50 0.22
N GLY A 201 -10.88 2.08 -0.90
CA GLY A 201 -11.38 0.72 -1.05
C GLY A 201 -10.31 -0.38 -0.90
N MET A 202 -9.07 -0.14 -1.36
CA MET A 202 -7.94 -1.05 -1.08
C MET A 202 -7.67 -1.16 0.42
N PHE A 203 -7.68 -0.04 1.13
CA PHE A 203 -7.47 -0.02 2.56
C PHE A 203 -8.61 -0.71 3.32
N GLU A 204 -9.86 -0.56 2.87
CA GLU A 204 -11.01 -1.26 3.44
C GLU A 204 -10.97 -2.76 3.20
N TYR A 205 -10.61 -3.19 1.98
CA TYR A 205 -10.36 -4.59 1.67
C TYR A 205 -9.26 -5.17 2.56
N TYR A 206 -8.15 -4.44 2.69
CA TYR A 206 -7.05 -4.83 3.58
C TYR A 206 -7.51 -4.96 5.03
N ARG A 207 -8.26 -3.99 5.56
CA ARG A 207 -8.83 -4.04 6.92
C ARG A 207 -9.75 -5.24 7.12
N ARG A 208 -10.48 -5.66 6.09
CA ARG A 208 -11.45 -6.75 6.17
C ARG A 208 -10.80 -8.13 6.21
N PHE A 209 -9.71 -8.34 5.47
CA PHE A 209 -9.09 -9.65 5.29
C PHE A 209 -7.75 -9.82 6.00
N TYR A 210 -7.12 -8.73 6.45
CA TYR A 210 -5.77 -8.77 7.01
C TYR A 210 -5.68 -8.10 8.37
N SER A 211 -4.94 -8.75 9.27
CA SER A 211 -4.62 -8.22 10.59
C SER A 211 -3.52 -7.16 10.52
N PHE A 212 -3.77 -5.98 11.09
CA PHE A 212 -2.77 -4.91 11.21
C PHE A 212 -1.53 -5.35 12.01
N ALA A 213 -1.68 -6.30 12.95
CA ALA A 213 -0.58 -6.72 13.81
C ALA A 213 0.37 -7.72 13.14
N TYR A 214 -0.13 -8.58 12.25
CA TYR A 214 0.73 -9.47 11.46
C TYR A 214 1.33 -8.75 10.26
N ASN A 215 0.56 -7.87 9.62
CA ASN A 215 0.97 -7.18 8.39
C ASN A 215 1.31 -5.69 8.65
N LYS A 216 2.07 -5.40 9.72
CA LYS A 216 2.39 -4.02 10.14
C LYS A 216 3.04 -3.18 9.05
N LYS A 217 3.93 -3.80 8.26
CA LYS A 217 4.63 -3.14 7.16
C LYS A 217 3.62 -2.62 6.13
N ALA A 218 2.75 -3.50 5.65
CA ALA A 218 1.74 -3.13 4.67
C ALA A 218 0.70 -2.14 5.20
N PHE A 219 0.31 -2.28 6.46
CA PHE A 219 -0.52 -1.27 7.12
C PHE A 219 0.15 0.11 7.11
N LYS A 220 1.46 0.20 7.47
CA LYS A 220 2.22 1.45 7.40
C LYS A 220 2.28 1.99 5.97
N SER A 221 2.63 1.14 4.99
CA SER A 221 2.72 1.54 3.57
C SER A 221 1.40 2.10 3.04
N LEU A 222 0.28 1.40 3.28
CA LEU A 222 -1.03 1.84 2.80
C LEU A 222 -1.48 3.15 3.45
N MET A 223 -1.18 3.35 4.74
CA MET A 223 -1.45 4.63 5.42
C MET A 223 -0.60 5.78 4.83
N ILE A 224 0.66 5.52 4.51
CA ILE A 224 1.53 6.50 3.82
C ILE A 224 0.94 6.87 2.47
N LEU A 225 0.60 5.87 1.64
CA LEU A 225 0.01 6.08 0.32
C LEU A 225 -1.30 6.88 0.40
N LEU A 226 -2.15 6.59 1.38
CA LEU A 226 -3.37 7.37 1.62
C LEU A 226 -3.06 8.83 1.90
N ILE A 227 -2.11 9.13 2.79
CA ILE A 227 -1.73 10.52 3.11
C ILE A 227 -1.19 11.21 1.85
N GLU A 228 -0.34 10.55 1.08
CA GLU A 228 0.25 11.09 -0.15
C GLU A 228 -0.82 11.44 -1.19
N VAL A 229 -1.82 10.59 -1.40
CA VAL A 229 -2.94 10.89 -2.31
C VAL A 229 -3.83 12.01 -1.79
N TYR A 230 -4.16 11.99 -0.50
CA TYR A 230 -4.97 13.05 0.10
C TYR A 230 -4.26 14.40 0.14
N SER A 231 -2.93 14.40 0.06
CA SER A 231 -2.14 15.64 -0.01
C SER A 231 -2.38 16.42 -1.30
N GLU A 232 -2.76 15.74 -2.38
CA GLU A 232 -3.18 16.35 -3.64
C GLU A 232 -4.62 16.91 -3.58
N VAL A 233 -5.45 16.40 -2.66
CA VAL A 233 -6.84 16.85 -2.50
C VAL A 233 -6.91 18.11 -1.65
N GLY A 234 -6.15 18.17 -0.56
CA GLY A 234 -6.06 19.35 0.28
C GLY A 234 -5.58 19.09 1.71
N LEU A 235 -5.31 20.18 2.43
CA LEU A 235 -4.69 20.14 3.75
C LEU A 235 -5.54 19.42 4.80
N ALA A 236 -6.81 19.80 4.98
CA ALA A 236 -7.68 19.23 6.01
C ALA A 236 -7.82 17.68 5.92
N PRO A 237 -8.14 17.08 4.75
CA PRO A 237 -8.25 15.62 4.65
C PRO A 237 -6.89 14.91 4.81
N ALA A 238 -5.80 15.50 4.30
CA ALA A 238 -4.45 14.94 4.50
C ALA A 238 -4.04 14.92 5.98
N LEU A 239 -4.32 16.01 6.71
CA LEU A 239 -4.08 16.09 8.16
C LEU A 239 -4.88 15.05 8.95
N ALA A 240 -6.12 14.77 8.54
CA ALA A 240 -6.93 13.75 9.20
C ALA A 240 -6.29 12.35 9.08
N LYS A 241 -5.82 11.97 7.89
CA LYS A 241 -5.13 10.69 7.67
C LYS A 241 -3.74 10.66 8.33
N PHE A 242 -3.01 11.78 8.32
CA PHE A 242 -1.73 11.92 9.03
C PHE A 242 -1.86 11.72 10.54
N ASN A 243 -2.93 12.27 11.14
CA ASN A 243 -3.21 12.07 12.55
C ASN A 243 -3.50 10.60 12.88
N GLN A 244 -4.16 9.87 11.98
CA GLN A 244 -4.40 8.43 12.13
C GLN A 244 -3.09 7.63 12.09
N LEU A 245 -2.17 7.94 11.17
CA LEU A 245 -0.85 7.30 11.09
C LEU A 245 -0.01 7.64 12.33
N SER A 246 0.01 8.91 12.73
CA SER A 246 0.75 9.35 13.91
C SER A 246 0.26 8.67 15.19
N ALA A 247 -1.05 8.58 15.38
CA ALA A 247 -1.65 7.87 16.51
C ALA A 247 -1.31 6.36 16.50
N ALA A 248 -1.07 5.76 15.33
CA ALA A 248 -0.65 4.36 15.24
C ALA A 248 0.81 4.14 15.67
N HIS A 249 1.66 5.16 15.51
CA HIS A 249 3.07 5.19 15.94
C HIS A 249 3.27 5.58 17.41
N ASP A 250 2.25 6.13 18.06
CA ASP A 250 2.26 6.59 19.46
C ASP A 250 2.36 5.46 20.52
N TYR A 251 2.89 4.29 20.16
CA TYR A 251 3.11 3.18 21.07
C TYR A 251 4.08 3.61 22.19
N LYS A 252 3.52 3.95 23.36
CA LYS A 252 4.28 4.10 24.60
C LYS A 252 4.32 2.75 25.32
N PRO A 253 5.48 2.08 25.45
CA PRO A 253 5.57 0.97 26.38
C PRO A 253 5.20 1.50 27.76
N SER A 254 4.14 0.93 28.33
CA SER A 254 3.68 1.28 29.67
C SER A 254 4.78 0.98 30.70
N GLU A 255 5.53 2.00 31.12
CA GLU A 255 6.44 1.93 32.28
C GLU A 255 5.71 1.90 33.63
N ARG A 256 4.38 1.78 33.66
CA ARG A 256 3.62 1.61 34.90
C ARG A 256 3.55 0.13 35.31
N SER A 257 4.70 -0.48 35.61
CA SER A 257 4.77 -1.72 36.42
C SER A 257 6.22 -2.04 36.83
N SER A 258 6.86 -1.17 37.62
CA SER A 258 8.06 -1.57 38.36
C SER A 258 8.32 -0.64 39.56
N ASN A 259 7.32 -0.51 40.44
CA ASN A 259 7.57 -0.19 41.86
C ASN A 259 7.45 -1.47 42.70
N SER A 260 8.03 -2.57 42.21
CA SER A 260 8.32 -3.74 43.02
C SER A 260 9.82 -3.94 43.01
N THR A 261 10.44 -3.51 44.10
CA THR A 261 11.75 -3.93 44.60
C THR A 261 12.08 -5.37 44.19
N SER A 262 13.09 -5.56 43.35
CA SER A 262 14.07 -6.64 43.52
C SER A 262 15.29 -6.38 42.66
N SER A 263 16.41 -6.35 43.35
CA SER A 263 17.78 -6.42 42.87
C SER A 263 18.03 -7.60 41.93
N GLY A 264 18.83 -7.35 40.88
CA GLY A 264 19.72 -8.38 40.32
C GLY A 264 19.41 -8.79 38.88
N ALA A 265 20.35 -8.42 38.00
CA ALA A 265 20.76 -9.14 36.79
C ALA A 265 19.71 -9.47 35.71
N SER A 266 19.84 -8.80 34.55
CA SER A 266 20.39 -9.39 33.31
C SER A 266 19.85 -8.68 32.06
N ASN A 267 20.75 -8.51 31.10
CA ASN A 267 20.50 -7.93 29.79
C ASN A 267 19.53 -8.79 28.97
N SER A 268 18.37 -8.26 28.59
CA SER A 268 17.64 -8.71 27.39
C SER A 268 16.84 -7.55 26.76
N PRO A 269 16.81 -7.41 25.42
CA PRO A 269 16.09 -6.35 24.75
C PRO A 269 14.69 -6.83 24.33
N THR A 270 13.80 -7.16 25.27
CA THR A 270 12.42 -7.55 24.93
C THR A 270 11.42 -7.13 26.00
N THR A 271 11.16 -5.83 26.12
CA THR A 271 10.00 -5.33 26.88
C THR A 271 8.86 -4.95 25.92
N THR A 272 8.32 -5.95 25.23
CA THR A 272 7.01 -5.86 24.59
C THR A 272 5.98 -5.58 25.70
N SER A 273 5.37 -4.39 25.72
CA SER A 273 4.45 -4.01 26.79
C SER A 273 3.32 -5.03 26.97
N GLN A 274 2.81 -5.17 28.20
CA GLN A 274 1.69 -6.06 28.52
C GLN A 274 0.47 -5.86 27.61
N LYS A 275 0.25 -4.63 27.09
CA LYS A 275 -0.80 -4.35 26.10
C LYS A 275 -0.51 -4.98 24.74
N SER A 276 0.70 -4.84 24.20
CA SER A 276 1.06 -5.52 22.94
C SER A 276 1.08 -7.05 23.08
N LEU A 277 1.45 -7.58 24.25
CA LEU A 277 1.35 -9.01 24.56
C LEU A 277 -0.10 -9.47 24.68
N ALA A 278 -0.96 -8.72 25.37
CA ALA A 278 -2.40 -9.00 25.45
C ALA A 278 -3.06 -8.93 24.08
N ILE A 279 -2.64 -7.96 23.27
CA ILE A 279 -3.05 -7.82 21.88
C ILE A 279 -2.60 -9.02 21.04
N ALA A 280 -1.34 -9.43 21.12
CA ALA A 280 -0.81 -10.58 20.39
C ALA A 280 -1.49 -11.88 20.83
N ARG A 281 -1.77 -12.03 22.13
CA ARG A 281 -2.55 -13.16 22.68
C ARG A 281 -3.97 -13.19 22.12
N LYS A 282 -4.70 -12.07 22.15
CA LYS A 282 -6.05 -11.98 21.56
C LYS A 282 -6.06 -12.36 20.07
N VAL A 283 -5.05 -11.96 19.32
CA VAL A 283 -4.93 -12.32 17.90
C VAL A 283 -4.63 -13.81 17.73
N ASN A 284 -3.67 -14.36 18.48
CA ASN A 284 -3.37 -15.79 18.44
C ASN A 284 -4.57 -16.63 18.89
N ASP A 285 -5.30 -16.21 19.91
CA ASP A 285 -6.50 -16.89 20.41
C ASP A 285 -7.60 -16.89 19.37
N ASN A 286 -7.83 -15.75 18.69
CA ASN A 286 -8.80 -15.68 17.61
C ASN A 286 -8.37 -16.52 16.39
N ALA A 287 -7.10 -16.47 16.01
CA ALA A 287 -6.57 -17.30 14.93
C ALA A 287 -6.71 -18.80 15.25
N ARG A 288 -6.47 -19.18 16.51
CA ARG A 288 -6.66 -20.54 17.03
C ARG A 288 -8.13 -20.95 17.01
N ILE A 289 -9.03 -20.11 17.54
CA ILE A 289 -10.48 -20.37 17.52
C ILE A 289 -10.96 -20.53 16.08
N ARG A 290 -10.53 -19.66 15.17
CA ARG A 290 -10.88 -19.74 13.75
C ARG A 290 -10.35 -21.03 13.11
N PHE A 291 -9.10 -21.37 13.36
CA PHE A 291 -8.51 -22.61 12.86
C PHE A 291 -9.28 -23.85 13.36
N LEU A 292 -9.64 -23.86 14.65
CA LEU A 292 -10.46 -24.93 15.23
C LEU A 292 -11.87 -24.98 14.60
N ASN A 293 -12.51 -23.83 14.39
CA ASN A 293 -13.81 -23.76 13.70
C ASN A 293 -13.72 -24.25 12.26
N ILE A 294 -12.64 -23.95 11.54
CA ILE A 294 -12.40 -24.41 10.16
C ILE A 294 -12.17 -25.92 10.13
N MET A 295 -11.34 -26.43 11.05
CA MET A 295 -10.97 -27.84 11.09
C MET A 295 -12.11 -28.74 11.55
N ASN A 296 -12.90 -28.28 12.52
CA ASN A 296 -13.90 -29.11 13.19
C ASN A 296 -15.34 -28.75 12.82
N ASN A 297 -15.55 -27.67 12.06
CA ASN A 297 -16.89 -27.13 11.72
C ASN A 297 -17.79 -26.85 12.95
N GLU A 298 -17.21 -26.72 14.15
CA GLU A 298 -17.91 -26.67 15.44
C GLU A 298 -18.86 -25.47 15.60
N HIS A 299 -18.69 -24.43 14.78
CA HIS A 299 -19.50 -23.19 14.82
C HIS A 299 -20.05 -22.80 13.44
N VAL A 300 -20.25 -23.77 12.55
CA VAL A 300 -21.12 -23.58 11.38
C VAL A 300 -22.55 -23.73 11.87
N TYR A 301 -23.24 -22.60 11.99
CA TYR A 301 -24.66 -22.60 12.32
C TYR A 301 -25.40 -23.33 11.21
N THR A 302 -26.05 -24.44 11.54
CA THR A 302 -26.81 -25.23 10.57
C THR A 302 -28.28 -24.86 10.56
N THR A 303 -28.76 -24.15 11.58
CA THR A 303 -30.15 -23.69 11.70
C THR A 303 -30.25 -22.34 12.40
N LEU A 304 -31.33 -21.60 12.12
CA LEU A 304 -31.63 -20.29 12.72
C LEU A 304 -31.96 -20.40 14.23
N GLU A 305 -32.40 -21.57 14.70
CA GLU A 305 -32.79 -21.84 16.09
C GLU A 305 -31.58 -21.93 17.03
N GLU A 306 -30.44 -22.42 16.55
CA GLU A 306 -29.18 -22.50 17.31
C GLU A 306 -28.62 -21.11 17.66
N VAL A 307 -28.91 -20.11 16.82
CA VAL A 307 -28.41 -18.74 16.98
C VAL A 307 -29.06 -18.03 18.17
N ASP A 308 -30.31 -18.36 18.52
CA ASP A 308 -31.06 -17.73 19.61
C ASP A 308 -30.69 -18.25 21.02
N THR A 309 -29.90 -19.32 21.11
CA THR A 309 -29.49 -19.93 22.38
C THR A 309 -28.20 -19.36 22.98
N ILE A 310 -27.53 -18.45 22.26
CA ILE A 310 -26.23 -17.89 22.66
C ILE A 310 -26.41 -16.64 23.53
N ASP A 311 -25.55 -16.51 24.54
CA ASP A 311 -25.45 -15.31 25.38
C ASP A 311 -25.24 -14.06 24.51
N ASN A 312 -26.25 -13.18 24.53
CA ASN A 312 -26.26 -11.91 23.80
C ASN A 312 -25.10 -10.98 24.20
N SER A 313 -24.42 -11.23 25.33
CA SER A 313 -23.21 -10.49 25.72
C SER A 313 -22.01 -10.70 24.78
N LEU A 314 -22.04 -11.77 23.95
CA LEU A 314 -21.00 -12.11 22.98
C LEU A 314 -21.31 -11.63 21.56
N LYS A 315 -22.55 -11.22 21.28
CA LYS A 315 -23.03 -10.79 19.95
C LYS A 315 -22.75 -9.31 19.72
N THR A 316 -22.17 -8.95 18.58
CA THR A 316 -21.96 -7.53 18.22
C THR A 316 -23.19 -6.95 17.48
N PRO A 317 -23.36 -5.62 17.39
CA PRO A 317 -24.43 -5.00 16.60
C PRO A 317 -24.43 -5.40 15.12
N LEU A 318 -23.25 -5.71 14.55
CA LEU A 318 -23.13 -6.21 13.18
C LEU A 318 -23.50 -7.71 13.10
N ASP A 319 -23.18 -8.51 14.12
CA ASP A 319 -23.62 -9.92 14.18
C ASP A 319 -25.14 -9.99 14.34
N ILE A 320 -25.73 -9.11 15.16
CA ILE A 320 -27.18 -8.94 15.29
C ILE A 320 -27.79 -8.48 13.95
N HIS A 321 -27.12 -7.59 13.22
CA HIS A 321 -27.57 -7.13 11.91
C HIS A 321 -27.46 -8.23 10.83
N GLN A 322 -26.36 -8.98 10.79
CA GLN A 322 -26.18 -10.10 9.87
C GLN A 322 -27.12 -11.25 10.22
N GLU A 323 -27.39 -11.47 11.50
CA GLU A 323 -28.37 -12.43 12.02
C GLU A 323 -29.80 -12.02 11.65
N LEU A 324 -30.14 -10.74 11.77
CA LEU A 324 -31.41 -10.20 11.28
C LEU A 324 -31.56 -10.36 9.77
N VAL A 325 -30.51 -10.11 8.99
CA VAL A 325 -30.52 -10.27 7.52
C VAL A 325 -30.62 -11.74 7.11
N ALA A 326 -29.88 -12.63 7.78
CA ALA A 326 -29.97 -14.08 7.63
C ALA A 326 -31.37 -14.63 7.97
N LYS A 327 -31.96 -14.16 9.08
CA LYS A 327 -33.33 -14.46 9.52
C LYS A 327 -34.39 -13.94 8.54
N LEU A 328 -34.23 -12.74 8.00
CA LEU A 328 -35.17 -12.14 7.04
C LEU A 328 -35.13 -12.79 5.66
N ASN A 329 -33.99 -13.38 5.27
CA ASN A 329 -33.77 -13.96 3.94
C ASN A 329 -33.77 -15.51 3.92
N ASN A 330 -33.98 -16.19 5.05
CA ASN A 330 -33.83 -17.66 5.18
C ASN A 330 -32.45 -18.20 4.72
N VAL A 331 -31.38 -17.42 4.86
CA VAL A 331 -30.02 -17.82 4.48
C VAL A 331 -29.20 -18.07 5.75
N VAL A 332 -28.65 -19.28 5.89
CA VAL A 332 -28.17 -19.82 7.18
C VAL A 332 -26.66 -19.62 7.43
N GLU A 333 -25.94 -18.83 6.64
CA GLU A 333 -24.48 -18.72 6.77
C GLU A 333 -24.03 -17.48 7.57
N LEU A 334 -23.97 -17.62 8.90
CA LEU A 334 -23.56 -16.57 9.85
C LEU A 334 -22.06 -16.56 10.20
N TYR A 335 -21.29 -17.55 9.72
CA TYR A 335 -19.83 -17.61 9.89
C TYR A 335 -19.15 -17.91 8.56
N ASN A 336 -18.36 -16.96 8.04
CA ASN A 336 -17.55 -17.18 6.84
C ASN A 336 -16.06 -17.39 7.22
N PRO A 337 -15.54 -18.63 7.12
CA PRO A 337 -14.15 -18.96 7.46
C PRO A 337 -13.10 -18.29 6.56
N MET A 338 -13.52 -17.61 5.48
CA MET A 338 -12.65 -16.85 4.59
C MET A 338 -12.43 -15.40 5.04
N ILE A 339 -13.28 -14.84 5.93
CA ILE A 339 -13.19 -13.43 6.35
C ILE A 339 -12.40 -13.29 7.66
N GLN A 340 -11.12 -12.90 7.61
CA GLN A 340 -10.32 -12.59 8.80
C GLN A 340 -10.56 -11.16 9.27
N ARG A 341 -11.69 -10.95 9.94
CA ARG A 341 -12.03 -9.65 10.53
C ARG A 341 -10.93 -9.22 11.49
N ASN A 342 -10.42 -8.02 11.26
CA ASN A 342 -9.39 -7.42 12.09
C ASN A 342 -9.97 -7.08 13.48
N LEU A 343 -9.48 -7.74 14.52
CA LEU A 343 -9.92 -7.52 15.91
C LEU A 343 -9.76 -6.06 16.37
N TYR A 344 -8.90 -5.27 15.72
CA TYR A 344 -8.67 -3.89 16.09
C TYR A 344 -9.67 -2.89 15.50
N SER A 345 -10.42 -3.24 14.45
CA SER A 345 -11.52 -2.41 13.97
C SER A 345 -12.81 -2.56 14.79
N ARG A 346 -12.83 -3.51 15.73
CA ARG A 346 -14.00 -3.87 16.55
C ARG A 346 -14.18 -2.98 17.77
N ASP A 347 -13.11 -2.75 18.53
CA ASP A 347 -13.16 -1.98 19.79
C ASP A 347 -12.77 -0.50 19.59
N TYR A 348 -12.18 -0.18 18.44
CA TYR A 348 -11.79 1.17 18.06
C TYR A 348 -12.52 1.52 16.76
N GLY A 349 -13.56 2.34 16.85
CA GLY A 349 -14.26 2.85 15.67
C GLY A 349 -13.28 3.54 14.70
N HIS A 350 -13.77 3.89 13.50
CA HIS A 350 -13.02 4.54 12.41
C HIS A 350 -12.13 5.74 12.82
N THR A 351 -12.28 6.25 14.04
CA THR A 351 -11.60 7.41 14.60
C THR A 351 -10.40 7.11 15.50
N LYS A 352 -10.20 5.86 15.98
CA LYS A 352 -9.08 5.53 16.87
C LYS A 352 -8.19 4.44 16.27
N THR A 353 -7.04 4.82 15.73
CA THR A 353 -6.06 3.85 15.27
C THR A 353 -5.39 3.17 16.47
N PRO A 354 -5.33 1.83 16.53
CA PRO A 354 -4.58 1.14 17.57
C PRO A 354 -3.08 1.47 17.46
N GLN A 355 -2.42 1.67 18.60
CA GLN A 355 -0.97 1.88 18.68
C GLN A 355 -0.24 0.56 18.38
N LEU A 356 0.09 0.31 17.12
CA LEU A 356 0.63 -0.97 16.64
C LEU A 356 1.99 -0.83 15.94
N LEU A 357 2.30 0.38 15.45
CA LEU A 357 3.50 0.64 14.67
C LEU A 357 4.65 0.99 15.60
N ASN A 358 5.80 0.39 15.34
CA ASN A 358 7.06 0.73 16.00
C ASN A 358 7.82 1.75 15.14
N GLY A 359 8.73 2.51 15.78
CA GLY A 359 9.55 3.52 15.10
C GLY A 359 8.82 4.85 14.89
N SER A 360 9.45 5.77 14.17
CA SER A 360 8.92 7.10 13.86
C SER A 360 8.52 7.23 12.39
N ILE A 361 7.72 8.25 12.10
CA ILE A 361 7.50 8.76 10.75
C ILE A 361 8.74 9.56 10.38
N CYS A 362 9.29 9.35 9.18
CA CYS A 362 10.45 10.10 8.67
C CYS A 362 10.01 11.15 7.63
N LEU A 363 10.81 12.19 7.41
CA LEU A 363 10.51 13.26 6.45
C LEU A 363 10.44 12.73 5.01
N SER A 364 11.22 11.70 4.71
CA SER A 364 11.26 11.05 3.39
C SER A 364 10.08 10.13 3.13
N ASP A 365 9.34 9.71 4.16
CA ASP A 365 8.21 8.80 4.01
C ASP A 365 7.02 9.48 3.31
N LEU A 366 6.93 10.82 3.37
CA LEU A 366 5.75 11.60 3.00
C LEU A 366 6.10 12.85 2.15
N PRO A 367 6.61 12.69 0.91
CA PRO A 367 7.08 13.81 0.09
C PRO A 367 5.99 14.78 -0.37
N ASN A 368 4.83 14.31 -0.85
CA ASN A 368 3.75 15.19 -1.29
C ASN A 368 3.11 15.90 -0.11
N PHE A 369 2.93 15.19 1.01
CA PHE A 369 2.45 15.81 2.24
C PHE A 369 3.42 16.89 2.75
N ARG A 370 4.73 16.62 2.71
CA ARG A 370 5.73 17.63 3.04
C ARG A 370 5.59 18.86 2.15
N ALA A 371 5.48 18.69 0.83
CA ALA A 371 5.29 19.80 -0.10
C ALA A 371 4.02 20.60 0.21
N LEU A 372 2.91 19.93 0.53
CA LEU A 372 1.66 20.56 0.94
C LEU A 372 1.83 21.41 2.22
N ILE A 373 2.50 20.86 3.24
CA ILE A 373 2.79 21.60 4.47
C ILE A 373 3.71 22.78 4.20
N SER A 374 4.74 22.60 3.36
CA SER A 374 5.64 23.68 2.98
C SER A 374 4.90 24.82 2.27
N ASN A 375 4.01 24.51 1.34
CA ASN A 375 3.17 25.51 0.67
C ASN A 375 2.29 26.26 1.68
N HIS A 376 1.67 25.53 2.61
CA HIS A 376 0.85 26.16 3.64
C HIS A 376 1.67 27.08 4.57
N VAL A 377 2.84 26.63 5.03
CA VAL A 377 3.74 27.45 5.86
C VAL A 377 4.19 28.69 5.11
N GLN A 378 4.50 28.60 3.81
CA GLN A 378 4.87 29.76 2.99
C GLN A 378 3.76 30.80 2.90
N ILE A 379 2.50 30.37 2.77
CA ILE A 379 1.34 31.27 2.79
C ILE A 379 1.28 32.00 4.14
N LEU A 380 1.42 31.28 5.27
CA LEU A 380 1.44 31.90 6.60
C LEU A 380 2.61 32.88 6.78
N LEU A 381 3.78 32.59 6.19
CA LEU A 381 4.94 33.50 6.24
C LEU A 381 4.68 34.82 5.51
N GLN A 382 3.80 34.83 4.51
CA GLN A 382 3.47 36.02 3.71
C GLN A 382 2.30 36.81 4.28
N GLU A 383 1.27 36.12 4.77
CA GLU A 383 -0.02 36.72 5.12
C GLU A 383 -0.14 37.06 6.61
N SER A 384 0.61 36.38 7.48
CA SER A 384 0.36 36.42 8.91
C SER A 384 1.32 37.32 9.68
N SER A 385 0.77 38.17 10.54
CA SER A 385 1.57 39.02 11.44
C SER A 385 2.13 38.26 12.65
N ASN A 386 1.52 37.13 13.04
CA ASN A 386 1.94 36.29 14.16
C ASN A 386 2.10 34.82 13.75
N ILE A 387 3.10 34.58 12.91
CA ILE A 387 3.42 33.27 12.33
C ILE A 387 3.56 32.18 13.41
N VAL A 388 4.29 32.46 14.49
CA VAL A 388 4.56 31.45 15.55
C VAL A 388 3.26 30.98 16.20
N SER A 389 2.33 31.88 16.50
CA SER A 389 1.04 31.51 17.10
C SER A 389 0.20 30.63 16.18
N GLU A 390 0.19 30.92 14.88
CA GLU A 390 -0.57 30.15 13.89
C GLU A 390 0.01 28.76 13.65
N LEU A 391 1.34 28.65 13.56
CA LEU A 391 2.02 27.36 13.48
C LEU A 391 1.72 26.49 14.72
N VAL A 392 1.71 27.10 15.91
CA VAL A 392 1.36 26.39 17.14
C VAL A 392 -0.12 25.99 17.17
N SER A 393 -1.02 26.83 16.65
CA SER A 393 -2.44 26.51 16.49
C SER A 393 -2.64 25.29 15.57
N MET A 394 -1.90 25.24 14.45
CA MET A 394 -1.90 24.10 13.55
C MET A 394 -1.47 22.81 14.27
N CYS A 395 -0.39 22.86 15.07
CA CYS A 395 0.05 21.71 15.86
C CYS A 395 -0.96 21.28 16.91
N LYS A 396 -1.70 22.20 17.52
CA LYS A 396 -2.76 21.89 18.50
C LYS A 396 -3.96 21.21 17.86
N ALA A 397 -4.32 21.64 16.64
CA ALA A 397 -5.41 21.05 15.87
C ALA A 397 -5.04 19.65 15.32
N THR A 398 -3.77 19.27 15.37
CA THR A 398 -3.24 18.05 14.74
C THR A 398 -2.33 17.26 15.70
N HIS A 399 -1.67 16.23 15.20
CA HIS A 399 -0.65 15.51 15.95
C HIS A 399 0.66 16.29 16.04
N VAL A 400 1.33 16.27 17.20
CA VAL A 400 2.59 17.02 17.39
C VAL A 400 3.71 16.58 16.45
N ASN A 401 3.66 15.36 15.91
CA ASN A 401 4.61 14.90 14.89
C ASN A 401 4.60 15.78 13.63
N ILE A 402 3.54 16.57 13.38
CA ILE A 402 3.52 17.54 12.30
C ILE A 402 4.64 18.57 12.39
N CYS A 403 5.16 18.82 13.60
CA CYS A 403 6.25 19.76 13.85
C CYS A 403 7.47 19.46 12.99
N MET A 404 7.73 18.18 12.68
CA MET A 404 8.85 17.81 11.82
C MET A 404 8.73 18.43 10.43
N PHE A 405 7.53 18.42 9.84
CA PHE A 405 7.26 18.97 8.52
C PHE A 405 7.26 20.50 8.55
N ILE A 406 6.74 21.10 9.63
CA ILE A 406 6.77 22.56 9.83
C ILE A 406 8.22 23.05 9.96
N ILE A 407 9.05 22.41 10.80
CA ILE A 407 10.45 22.78 10.99
C ILE A 407 11.24 22.58 9.70
N ALA A 408 11.03 21.47 8.99
CA ALA A 408 11.64 21.25 7.68
C ALA A 408 11.27 22.37 6.69
N SER A 409 10.00 22.78 6.67
CA SER A 409 9.53 23.89 5.84
C SER A 409 10.17 25.22 6.20
N LEU A 410 10.34 25.53 7.49
CA LEU A 410 11.05 26.73 7.95
C LEU A 410 12.53 26.71 7.53
N CYS A 411 13.19 25.54 7.60
CA CYS A 411 14.56 25.37 7.14
C CYS A 411 14.69 25.61 5.63
N ASP A 412 13.78 25.02 4.84
CA ASP A 412 13.76 25.19 3.38
C ASP A 412 13.48 26.66 2.97
N SER A 413 12.76 27.39 3.82
CA SER A 413 12.45 28.81 3.66
C SER A 413 13.54 29.74 4.24
N ARG A 414 14.64 29.18 4.76
CA ARG A 414 15.72 29.91 5.47
C ARG A 414 15.25 30.73 6.69
N ARG A 415 14.12 30.38 7.29
CA ARG A 415 13.54 31.04 8.47
C ARG A 415 13.97 30.37 9.78
N PHE A 416 15.28 30.25 9.97
CA PHE A 416 15.87 29.64 11.18
C PHE A 416 15.54 30.41 12.46
N ASP A 417 15.35 31.73 12.32
CA ASP A 417 14.93 32.66 13.37
C ASP A 417 13.63 32.23 14.07
N LEU A 418 12.74 31.54 13.36
CA LEU A 418 11.42 31.14 13.87
C LEU A 418 11.40 29.75 14.52
N ILE A 419 12.41 28.90 14.30
CA ILE A 419 12.39 27.49 14.73
C ILE A 419 12.35 27.37 16.26
N LEU A 420 13.29 28.02 16.97
CA LEU A 420 13.35 27.92 18.43
C LEU A 420 12.21 28.67 19.12
N PRO A 421 11.78 29.87 18.69
CA PRO A 421 10.55 30.50 19.20
C PRO A 421 9.32 29.60 19.07
N PHE A 422 9.15 28.95 17.91
CA PHE A 422 8.07 27.99 17.68
C PHE A 422 8.13 26.81 18.64
N VAL A 423 9.30 26.18 18.80
CA VAL A 423 9.48 25.02 19.70
C VAL A 423 9.29 25.41 21.17
N HIS A 424 9.78 26.59 21.59
CA HIS A 424 9.58 27.10 22.94
C HIS A 424 8.09 27.36 23.23
N GLU A 425 7.37 28.01 22.31
CA GLU A 425 5.95 28.27 22.49
C GLU A 425 5.13 26.97 22.54
N LEU A 426 5.46 26.01 21.68
CA LEU A 426 4.81 24.69 21.68
C LEU A 426 5.05 23.94 23.00
N THR A 427 6.28 24.00 23.53
CA THR A 427 6.65 23.40 24.83
C THR A 427 5.91 24.08 25.98
N ARG A 428 5.82 25.42 25.97
CA ARG A 428 5.11 26.21 26.98
C ARG A 428 3.64 25.82 27.09
N GLN A 429 3.02 25.48 25.97
CA GLN A 429 1.61 25.07 25.92
C GLN A 429 1.36 23.63 26.40
N ARG A 430 2.38 22.93 26.93
CA ARG A 430 2.27 21.61 27.57
C ARG A 430 1.51 20.58 26.73
N MET A 431 1.86 20.45 25.45
CA MET A 431 1.36 19.39 24.58
C MET A 431 1.70 18.03 25.20
N LYS A 432 0.72 17.38 25.85
CA LYS A 432 0.87 16.22 26.75
C LYS A 432 1.54 14.97 26.13
N ARG A 433 1.88 14.96 24.84
CA ARG A 433 2.14 13.74 24.09
C ARG A 433 3.62 13.46 23.80
N HIS A 434 4.48 14.47 23.65
CA HIS A 434 5.92 14.26 23.38
C HIS A 434 6.80 15.24 24.17
N GLU A 435 7.79 14.70 24.89
CA GLU A 435 8.79 15.50 25.63
C GLU A 435 9.89 16.05 24.69
N ILE A 436 10.08 15.42 23.53
CA ILE A 436 11.09 15.79 22.53
C ILE A 436 10.38 16.21 21.24
N ILE A 437 10.45 17.50 20.91
CA ILE A 437 9.84 18.08 19.69
C ILE A 437 10.81 17.98 18.51
N ILE A 438 12.08 18.32 18.73
CA ILE A 438 13.14 18.17 17.71
C ILE A 438 13.85 16.84 17.98
N ASN A 439 13.52 15.82 17.20
CA ASN A 439 14.23 14.54 17.22
C ASN A 439 15.57 14.63 16.47
N LYS A 440 16.37 13.56 16.54
CA LYS A 440 17.68 13.48 15.88
C LYS A 440 17.64 13.75 14.38
N GLU A 441 16.63 13.23 13.68
CA GLU A 441 16.46 13.42 12.23
C GLU A 441 16.28 14.90 11.89
N ILE A 442 15.38 15.60 12.58
CA ILE A 442 15.13 17.03 12.36
C ILE A 442 16.38 17.85 12.73
N LEU A 443 17.09 17.49 13.80
CA LEU A 443 18.34 18.13 14.19
C LEU A 443 19.40 18.05 13.09
N MET A 444 19.60 16.87 12.51
CA MET A 444 20.51 16.70 11.38
C MET A 444 20.02 17.49 10.17
N TYR A 445 18.72 17.48 9.89
CA TYR A 445 18.11 18.25 8.81
C TYR A 445 18.35 19.75 8.94
N ILE A 446 18.17 20.32 10.14
CA ILE A 446 18.45 21.73 10.43
C ILE A 446 19.91 22.05 10.13
N LEU A 447 20.85 21.22 10.61
CA LEU A 447 22.28 21.44 10.42
C LEU A 447 22.72 21.29 8.95
N ASP A 448 22.07 20.41 8.19
CA ASP A 448 22.33 20.23 6.75
C ASP A 448 21.83 21.41 5.91
N LYS A 449 20.75 22.07 6.34
CA LYS A 449 20.18 23.23 5.66
C LYS A 449 20.72 24.57 6.15
N CYS A 450 21.36 24.60 7.32
CA CYS A 450 21.90 25.83 7.89
C CYS A 450 23.04 26.37 7.03
N GLU A 451 22.83 27.55 6.44
CA GLU A 451 23.85 28.22 5.65
C GLU A 451 24.93 28.84 6.55
N PRO A 452 26.20 28.83 6.12
CA PRO A 452 27.31 29.32 6.93
C PRO A 452 27.35 30.86 6.98
N ASP A 453 26.47 31.44 7.79
CA ASP A 453 26.37 32.88 8.02
C ASP A 453 26.61 33.25 9.49
N LYS A 454 27.16 34.45 9.73
CA LYS A 454 27.50 34.98 11.05
C LYS A 454 26.25 35.14 11.92
N GLU A 455 25.11 35.47 11.32
CA GLU A 455 23.84 35.59 12.06
C GLU A 455 23.37 34.23 12.62
N GLN A 456 23.78 33.13 12.01
CA GLN A 456 23.41 31.77 12.41
C GLN A 456 24.22 31.24 13.59
N ILE A 457 25.36 31.85 13.95
CA ILE A 457 26.17 31.41 15.11
C ILE A 457 25.31 31.39 16.39
N LYS A 458 24.54 32.46 16.64
CA LYS A 458 23.66 32.55 17.82
C LYS A 458 22.57 31.48 17.82
N PHE A 459 22.01 31.20 16.64
CA PHE A 459 21.02 30.14 16.46
C PHE A 459 21.63 28.77 16.77
N LEU A 460 22.81 28.45 16.24
CA LEU A 460 23.51 27.18 16.49
C LEU A 460 23.86 26.98 17.97
N HIS A 461 24.29 28.03 18.68
CA HIS A 461 24.45 27.98 20.14
C HIS A 461 23.15 27.63 20.85
N SER A 462 22.07 28.31 20.48
CA SER A 462 20.75 28.11 21.10
C SER A 462 20.20 26.71 20.80
N LEU A 463 20.45 26.18 19.60
CA LEU A 463 20.09 24.83 19.19
C LEU A 463 20.88 23.76 19.97
N TYR A 464 22.18 23.97 20.18
CA TYR A 464 22.98 23.10 21.04
C TYR A 464 22.47 23.10 22.49
N ASP A 465 22.23 24.27 23.06
CA ASP A 465 21.73 24.37 24.44
C ASP A 465 20.32 23.76 24.57
N TYR A 466 19.49 23.82 23.52
CA TYR A 466 18.25 23.04 23.45
C TYR A 466 18.53 21.53 23.47
N HIS A 467 19.40 21.02 22.59
CA HIS A 467 19.73 19.60 22.49
C HIS A 467 20.27 19.03 23.80
N VAL A 468 21.18 19.76 24.46
CA VAL A 468 21.76 19.36 25.76
C VAL A 468 20.70 19.31 26.85
N ARG A 469 19.80 20.30 26.91
CA ARG A 469 18.70 20.33 27.89
C ARG A 469 17.75 19.15 27.73
N VAL A 470 17.44 18.78 26.49
CA VAL A 470 16.51 17.67 26.19
C VAL A 470 17.15 16.30 26.45
N ASN A 471 18.45 16.14 26.21
CA ASN A 471 19.17 14.86 26.37
C ASN A 471 19.93 14.75 27.70
N SER A 472 19.29 15.15 28.81
CA SER A 472 19.83 15.00 30.17
C SER A 472 21.27 15.52 30.35
N ASN A 473 21.58 16.65 29.71
CA ASN A 473 22.89 17.31 29.70
C ASN A 473 24.01 16.56 28.95
N THR A 474 23.68 15.57 28.12
CA THR A 474 24.66 14.86 27.27
C THR A 474 24.38 15.11 25.79
N PRO A 475 25.30 15.74 25.04
CA PRO A 475 25.12 15.91 23.61
C PRO A 475 25.35 14.59 22.86
N ASP A 476 24.59 14.37 21.79
CA ASP A 476 24.80 13.23 20.91
C ASP A 476 26.09 13.49 20.09
N LEU A 477 26.95 12.48 19.97
CA LEU A 477 28.26 12.65 19.35
C LEU A 477 28.16 13.01 17.87
N SER A 478 27.21 12.41 17.15
CA SER A 478 26.99 12.70 15.72
C SER A 478 26.47 14.12 15.51
N PHE A 479 25.60 14.59 16.42
CA PHE A 479 25.16 15.98 16.44
C PHE A 479 26.30 16.95 16.75
N LEU A 480 27.11 16.67 17.78
CA LEU A 480 28.24 17.52 18.15
C LEU A 480 29.29 17.62 17.03
N TYR A 481 29.59 16.48 16.38
CA TYR A 481 30.44 16.44 15.20
C TYR A 481 29.88 17.31 14.08
N LYS A 482 28.58 17.21 13.80
CA LYS A 482 27.93 17.96 12.73
C LYS A 482 27.90 19.46 13.05
N ILE A 483 27.60 19.86 14.28
CA ILE A 483 27.67 21.26 14.73
C ILE A 483 29.06 21.84 14.50
N ILE A 484 30.12 21.13 14.91
CA ILE A 484 31.49 21.62 14.74
C ILE A 484 31.79 21.83 13.26
N ASN A 485 31.42 20.88 12.40
CA ASN A 485 31.59 21.02 10.96
C ASN A 485 30.79 22.20 10.38
N THR A 486 29.52 22.36 10.76
CA THR A 486 28.69 23.48 10.28
C THR A 486 29.25 24.82 10.73
N MET A 487 29.69 24.96 11.98
CA MET A 487 30.31 26.19 12.49
C MET A 487 31.65 26.49 11.81
N LEU A 488 32.45 25.47 11.51
CA LEU A 488 33.70 25.63 10.77
C LEU A 488 33.47 26.10 9.32
N LEU A 489 32.27 25.98 8.75
CA LEU A 489 31.98 26.56 7.44
C LEU A 489 31.77 28.09 7.52
N ILE A 490 31.43 28.66 8.67
CA ILE A 490 31.14 30.10 8.84
C ILE A 490 32.43 30.93 8.74
N PRO A 491 32.59 31.85 7.77
CA PRO A 491 33.86 32.55 7.50
C PRO A 491 34.43 33.30 8.71
N SER A 492 33.57 33.91 9.53
CA SER A 492 33.96 34.75 10.67
C SER A 492 33.96 34.02 12.02
N ILE A 493 34.07 32.68 12.02
CA ILE A 493 34.03 31.89 13.26
C ILE A 493 35.26 32.17 14.13
N SER A 494 35.05 32.39 15.43
CA SER A 494 36.11 32.65 16.39
C SER A 494 36.44 31.41 17.22
N ARG A 495 37.59 31.43 17.91
CA ARG A 495 37.93 30.42 18.93
C ARG A 495 36.83 30.26 19.97
N TYR A 496 36.29 31.36 20.48
CA TYR A 496 35.30 31.36 21.55
C TYR A 496 34.01 30.65 21.14
N ASP A 497 33.64 30.74 19.86
CA ASP A 497 32.46 30.07 19.32
C ASP A 497 32.64 28.54 19.27
N LEU A 498 33.86 28.05 19.00
CA LEU A 498 34.14 26.62 18.78
C LEU A 498 34.66 25.86 19.99
N GLU A 499 35.42 26.53 20.87
CA GLU A 499 36.19 25.88 21.93
C GLU A 499 35.30 25.05 22.88
N LYS A 500 34.11 25.56 23.23
CA LYS A 500 33.12 24.84 24.04
C LYS A 500 32.79 23.47 23.43
N TYR A 501 32.59 23.41 22.12
CA TYR A 501 32.17 22.19 21.42
C TYR A 501 33.30 21.20 21.24
N ILE A 502 34.49 21.68 20.85
CA ILE A 502 35.68 20.83 20.68
C ILE A 502 36.07 20.22 22.03
N LYS A 503 36.09 21.02 23.09
CA LYS A 503 36.37 20.54 24.45
C LYS A 503 35.34 19.50 24.87
N THR A 504 34.06 19.76 24.65
CA THR A 504 33.00 18.78 24.95
C THR A 504 33.18 17.50 24.14
N TYR A 505 33.51 17.57 22.85
CA TYR A 505 33.73 16.39 22.00
C TYR A 505 34.92 15.56 22.48
N SER A 506 36.01 16.21 22.88
CA SER A 506 37.22 15.56 23.40
C SER A 506 37.02 14.80 24.71
N MET A 507 35.98 15.13 25.49
CA MET A 507 35.63 14.37 26.69
C MET A 507 35.00 13.01 26.36
N TYR A 508 34.39 12.86 25.19
CA TYR A 508 33.62 11.66 24.81
C TYR A 508 34.30 10.79 23.76
N TYR A 509 35.22 11.36 22.97
CA TYR A 509 35.86 10.64 21.87
C TYR A 509 37.33 11.02 21.76
N PRO A 510 38.25 10.09 21.40
CA PRO A 510 39.68 10.33 21.44
C PRO A 510 40.26 11.11 20.25
N LYS A 511 39.51 11.26 19.15
CA LYS A 511 40.00 11.98 17.96
C LYS A 511 38.86 12.63 17.17
N LEU A 512 39.02 13.88 16.75
CA LEU A 512 38.10 14.57 15.83
C LEU A 512 38.63 14.53 14.40
N GLN A 513 37.94 13.83 13.51
CA GLN A 513 38.31 13.72 12.10
C GLN A 513 37.52 14.69 11.21
N LEU A 514 38.18 15.73 10.70
CA LEU A 514 37.57 16.76 9.88
C LEU A 514 37.87 16.53 8.39
N GLU A 515 36.98 17.00 7.52
CA GLU A 515 37.29 17.08 6.09
C GLU A 515 38.34 18.17 5.82
N ARG A 516 39.02 18.08 4.66
CA ARG A 516 40.19 18.90 4.34
C ARG A 516 39.95 20.41 4.51
N ILE A 517 38.81 20.91 4.05
CA ILE A 517 38.48 22.35 4.10
C ILE A 517 38.32 22.82 5.56
N GLN A 518 37.58 22.05 6.37
CA GLN A 518 37.36 22.34 7.79
C GLN A 518 38.65 22.16 8.60
N TYR A 519 39.48 21.19 8.23
CA TYR A 519 40.80 20.97 8.83
C TYR A 519 41.75 22.14 8.52
N GLU A 520 41.84 22.60 7.27
CA GLU A 520 42.65 23.76 6.92
C GLU A 520 42.18 25.00 7.68
N LYS A 521 40.86 25.20 7.78
CA LYS A 521 40.29 26.33 8.51
C LYS A 521 40.50 26.29 10.01
N ILE A 522 40.43 25.13 10.67
CA ILE A 522 40.69 25.07 12.11
C ILE A 522 42.16 25.39 12.44
N GLN A 523 43.09 25.13 11.51
CA GLN A 523 44.52 25.47 11.68
C GLN A 523 44.79 26.98 11.62
N THR A 524 43.91 27.77 11.00
CA THR A 524 44.07 29.24 10.90
C THR A 524 43.49 30.00 12.10
N ILE A 525 42.68 29.34 12.94
CA ILE A 525 42.07 29.95 14.13
C ILE A 525 43.07 29.93 15.29
N GLN A 526 43.59 31.11 15.64
CA GLN A 526 44.54 31.26 16.75
C GLN A 526 43.94 30.83 18.10
N GLY A 527 44.73 30.11 18.90
CA GLY A 527 44.36 29.69 20.25
C GLY A 527 43.70 28.29 20.35
N LEU A 528 43.50 27.60 19.22
CA LEU A 528 43.06 26.19 19.18
C LEU A 528 44.25 25.20 19.06
N GLU A 529 45.50 25.66 19.18
CA GLU A 529 46.71 24.84 19.00
C GLU A 529 46.79 23.69 20.01
N LEU A 530 46.23 23.91 21.21
CA LEU A 530 46.15 22.91 22.29
C LEU A 530 45.35 21.66 21.88
N TYR A 531 44.49 21.76 20.85
CA TYR A 531 43.69 20.64 20.34
C TYR A 531 44.29 20.01 19.08
N LYS A 532 45.46 20.43 18.58
CA LYS A 532 46.04 19.91 17.33
C LYS A 532 46.36 18.42 17.35
N SER A 533 46.78 17.88 18.49
CA SER A 533 47.01 16.43 18.65
C SER A 533 45.72 15.62 18.61
N PHE A 534 44.60 16.26 18.93
CA PHE A 534 43.27 15.67 18.98
C PHE A 534 42.53 15.69 17.62
N ILE A 535 42.89 16.64 16.76
CA ILE A 535 42.21 16.89 15.48
C ILE A 535 43.04 16.35 14.33
N SER A 536 42.44 15.59 13.41
CA SER A 536 43.11 15.14 12.18
C SER A 536 42.24 15.35 10.95
N CYS A 537 42.88 15.48 9.79
CA CYS A 537 42.19 15.39 8.50
C CYS A 537 41.76 13.94 8.23
N LYS A 538 40.56 13.76 7.66
CA LYS A 538 40.11 12.50 7.06
C LYS A 538 40.94 12.13 5.84
#